data_AF-A0A5C1DDP0-F1
#
_entry.id   AF-A0A5C1DDP0-F1
#
_cell.length_a   1.000
_cell.length_b   1.000
_cell.length_c   1.000
_cell.angle_alpha   90.00
_cell.angle_beta   90.00
_cell.angle_gamma   90.00
#
_symmetry.space_group_name_H-M   'P 1'
#
loop_
_entity.id
_entity.type
_entity.pdbx_description
1 polymer ?
#
loop_
_entity_poly.entity_id
_entity_poly.type
_entity_poly.pdbx_seq_one_letter_code
_entity_poly.pdbx_strand_id
1 'polypeptide(L)'
;MRGVRNDSQTNLFSYVQLEDRIPANHPLRKIRQMVDLVLGSMNDIFDSLYSRVGRPSTPPEHLLRASLLQVLYTIRSERLLVEQLDYNLLFRWFVGLSADPRVWDHSTFSQNRDRLFTEDVARAFFIRVRSLAEWGKLTSDEHFSVDGTLIDAWASHKSFVHKDDDTSPPAGRNPDVDFRGEKRSNQTHQSRTDPEARLARKSAGDASRLCHMAHILTENRNGLVVDVSVSEVNGHAENIEALNLLLRNAKKGSTVGADKGYDTPAFVNGSTAYPGQSHLIVISKQTCQPTQT
;
A
#
# COMPACT_ATOMS: atom_id res chain seq x y z
N MET A 1 28.60 -38.75 20.21
CA MET A 1 29.80 -37.90 20.14
C MET A 1 29.39 -36.44 20.26
N ARG A 2 30.03 -35.65 21.12
CA ARG A 2 29.81 -34.19 21.18
C ARG A 2 30.59 -33.55 20.02
N GLY A 3 29.94 -32.70 19.22
CA GLY A 3 30.59 -32.01 18.10
C GLY A 3 31.78 -31.15 18.54
N VAL A 4 32.75 -30.95 17.64
CA VAL A 4 33.95 -30.13 17.89
C VAL A 4 33.53 -28.67 18.11
N ARG A 5 33.93 -28.09 19.25
CA ARG A 5 33.80 -26.66 19.49
C ARG A 5 34.94 -25.94 18.79
N ASN A 6 34.67 -25.36 17.63
CA ASN A 6 35.55 -24.35 17.04
C ASN A 6 35.16 -22.99 17.64
N ASP A 7 35.75 -22.64 18.78
CA ASP A 7 35.58 -21.34 19.44
C ASP A 7 36.38 -20.22 18.72
N SER A 8 36.40 -20.24 17.38
CA SER A 8 37.14 -19.29 16.55
C SER A 8 36.18 -18.65 15.55
N GLN A 9 35.53 -17.55 15.95
CA GLN A 9 34.75 -16.68 15.06
C GLN A 9 35.63 -15.84 14.09
N THR A 10 36.78 -16.35 13.66
CA THR A 10 37.77 -15.56 12.93
C THR A 10 38.32 -16.33 11.74
N ASN A 11 37.43 -16.72 10.83
CA ASN A 11 37.83 -16.80 9.43
C ASN A 11 37.83 -15.38 8.86
N LEU A 12 39.02 -14.86 8.53
CA LEU A 12 39.20 -13.50 7.99
C LEU A 12 38.52 -13.31 6.62
N PHE A 13 38.25 -14.41 5.91
CA PHE A 13 37.56 -14.43 4.62
C PHE A 13 36.53 -15.58 4.59
N SER A 14 35.31 -15.29 4.14
CA SER A 14 34.26 -16.28 3.87
C SER A 14 33.94 -16.27 2.38
N TYR A 15 34.20 -17.38 1.69
CA TYR A 15 33.95 -17.54 0.25
C TYR A 15 32.54 -18.08 -0.08
N VAL A 16 31.63 -18.08 0.90
CA VAL A 16 30.27 -18.60 0.71
C VAL A 16 29.39 -17.54 0.07
N GLN A 17 28.73 -17.88 -1.03
CA GLN A 17 27.75 -16.99 -1.66
C GLN A 17 26.53 -16.82 -0.76
N LEU A 18 25.92 -15.63 -0.75
CA LEU A 18 24.67 -15.39 -0.03
C LEU A 18 23.56 -16.34 -0.48
N GLU A 19 23.56 -16.70 -1.78
CA GLU A 19 22.64 -17.65 -2.39
C GLU A 19 22.62 -19.00 -1.65
N ASP A 20 23.80 -19.53 -1.31
CA ASP A 20 23.97 -20.84 -0.67
C ASP A 20 23.51 -20.85 0.80
N ARG A 21 23.42 -19.67 1.42
CA ARG A 21 22.97 -19.52 2.81
C ARG A 21 21.45 -19.61 2.95
N ILE A 22 20.71 -19.53 1.84
CA ILE A 22 19.26 -19.40 1.88
C ILE A 22 18.64 -20.71 1.39
N PRO A 23 17.79 -21.37 2.22
CA PRO A 23 17.15 -22.62 1.84
C PRO A 23 16.47 -22.55 0.48
N ALA A 24 16.64 -23.57 -0.36
CA ALA A 24 16.07 -23.61 -1.71
C ALA A 24 14.54 -23.50 -1.72
N ASN A 25 13.87 -23.96 -0.65
CA ASN A 25 12.42 -23.91 -0.47
C ASN A 25 11.93 -22.62 0.23
N HIS A 26 12.81 -21.65 0.50
CA HIS A 26 12.41 -20.42 1.19
C HIS A 26 11.42 -19.59 0.33
N PRO A 27 10.27 -19.13 0.87
CA PRO A 27 9.23 -18.43 0.11
C PRO A 27 9.72 -17.19 -0.65
N LEU A 28 10.65 -16.43 -0.04
CA LEU A 28 11.24 -15.24 -0.67
C LEU A 28 11.96 -15.55 -1.99
N ARG A 29 12.35 -16.80 -2.28
CA ARG A 29 12.93 -17.16 -3.58
C ARG A 29 11.94 -17.00 -4.72
N LYS A 30 10.71 -17.52 -4.54
CA LYS A 30 9.65 -17.36 -5.52
C LYS A 30 9.24 -15.90 -5.66
N ILE A 31 9.13 -15.20 -4.54
CA ILE A 31 8.79 -13.77 -4.53
C ILE A 31 9.87 -12.96 -5.25
N ARG A 32 11.14 -13.20 -4.97
CA ARG A 32 12.26 -12.49 -5.61
C ARG A 32 12.24 -12.66 -7.13
N GLN A 33 12.01 -13.88 -7.64
CA GLN A 33 11.92 -14.11 -9.08
C GLN A 33 10.80 -13.29 -9.74
N MET A 34 9.62 -13.25 -9.12
CA MET A 34 8.50 -12.44 -9.62
C MET A 34 8.83 -10.95 -9.56
N VAL A 35 9.42 -10.48 -8.46
CA VAL A 35 9.81 -9.08 -8.28
C VAL A 35 10.89 -8.68 -9.29
N ASP A 36 11.89 -9.51 -9.51
CA ASP A 36 12.97 -9.25 -10.48
C ASP A 36 12.42 -9.15 -11.92
N LEU A 37 11.45 -10.00 -12.27
CA LEU A 37 10.74 -9.91 -13.56
C LEU A 37 9.96 -8.60 -13.71
N VAL A 38 9.24 -8.19 -12.66
CA VAL A 38 8.50 -6.92 -12.66
C VAL A 38 9.45 -5.74 -12.79
N LEU A 39 10.48 -5.68 -11.95
CA LEU A 39 11.44 -4.58 -11.92
C LEU A 39 12.20 -4.46 -13.24
N GLY A 40 12.61 -5.59 -13.84
CA GLY A 40 13.24 -5.58 -15.17
C GLY A 40 12.34 -5.02 -16.27
N SER A 41 11.02 -5.13 -16.13
CA SER A 41 10.06 -4.52 -17.07
C SER A 41 9.83 -3.01 -16.87
N MET A 42 10.42 -2.44 -15.80
CA MET A 42 10.28 -1.04 -15.41
C MET A 42 11.57 -0.22 -15.61
N ASN A 43 12.63 -0.81 -16.19
CA ASN A 43 13.92 -0.14 -16.38
C ASN A 43 13.79 1.23 -17.04
N ASP A 44 12.96 1.37 -18.09
CA ASP A 44 12.76 2.66 -18.77
C ASP A 44 12.16 3.75 -17.84
N ILE A 45 11.26 3.34 -16.93
CA ILE A 45 10.67 4.24 -15.93
C ILE A 45 11.76 4.64 -14.93
N PHE A 46 12.55 3.69 -14.45
CA PHE A 46 13.64 3.95 -13.52
C PHE A 46 14.73 4.84 -14.13
N ASP A 47 15.14 4.59 -15.36
CA ASP A 47 16.15 5.40 -16.06
C ASP A 47 15.72 6.86 -16.22
N SER A 48 14.42 7.12 -16.32
CA SER A 48 13.89 8.49 -16.37
C SER A 48 14.00 9.25 -15.03
N LEU A 49 14.06 8.53 -13.90
CA LEU A 49 14.10 9.11 -12.55
C LEU A 49 15.53 9.49 -12.12
N TYR A 50 16.55 8.93 -12.78
CA TYR A 50 17.96 9.19 -12.43
C TYR A 50 18.62 10.18 -13.37
N SER A 51 19.44 11.06 -12.76
CA SER A 51 20.35 11.91 -13.51
C SER A 51 21.40 11.04 -14.20
N ARG A 52 21.65 11.30 -15.49
CA ARG A 52 22.76 10.70 -16.25
C ARG A 52 24.14 11.15 -15.75
N VAL A 53 24.20 12.14 -14.85
CA VAL A 53 25.42 12.75 -14.33
C VAL A 53 25.36 12.85 -12.80
N GLY A 54 26.37 12.33 -12.10
CA GLY A 54 26.49 12.44 -10.64
C GLY A 54 27.10 11.19 -9.98
N ARG A 55 27.20 11.21 -8.65
CA ARG A 55 27.59 10.04 -7.85
C ARG A 55 26.53 8.93 -8.03
N PRO A 56 26.91 7.66 -8.19
CA PRO A 56 25.96 6.55 -8.22
C PRO A 56 25.08 6.59 -6.97
N SER A 57 23.78 6.79 -7.18
CA SER A 57 22.78 6.76 -6.11
C SER A 57 22.25 5.32 -5.95
N THR A 58 21.59 5.04 -4.83
CA THR A 58 21.00 3.72 -4.57
C THR A 58 20.03 3.35 -5.70
N PRO A 59 20.14 2.18 -6.33
CA PRO A 59 19.20 1.74 -7.36
C PRO A 59 17.75 1.65 -6.85
N PRO A 60 16.75 2.04 -7.64
CA PRO A 60 15.35 2.07 -7.19
C PRO A 60 14.81 0.66 -6.92
N GLU A 61 15.35 -0.35 -7.59
CA GLU A 61 15.04 -1.75 -7.37
C GLU A 61 15.37 -2.19 -5.95
N HIS A 62 16.49 -1.69 -5.39
CA HIS A 62 16.86 -1.99 -4.01
C HIS A 62 15.87 -1.37 -3.02
N LEU A 63 15.41 -0.14 -3.28
CA LEU A 63 14.42 0.53 -2.43
C LEU A 63 13.09 -0.22 -2.45
N LEU A 64 12.61 -0.59 -3.64
CA LEU A 64 11.37 -1.35 -3.80
C LEU A 64 11.43 -2.72 -3.13
N ARG A 65 12.53 -3.47 -3.32
CA ARG A 65 12.71 -4.76 -2.62
C ARG A 65 12.77 -4.59 -1.11
N ALA A 66 13.42 -3.55 -0.62
CA ALA A 66 13.47 -3.27 0.81
C ALA A 66 12.10 -2.86 1.39
N SER A 67 11.31 -2.05 0.66
CA SER A 67 9.93 -1.72 1.03
C SER A 67 9.02 -2.96 1.03
N LEU A 68 9.19 -3.89 0.09
CA LEU A 68 8.46 -5.17 0.12
C LEU A 68 8.79 -5.98 1.37
N LEU A 69 10.06 -5.99 1.83
CA LEU A 69 10.40 -6.64 3.10
C LEU A 69 9.68 -6.00 4.29
N GLN A 70 9.48 -4.67 4.29
CA GLN A 70 8.72 -4.02 5.35
C GLN A 70 7.28 -4.54 5.43
N VAL A 71 6.63 -4.74 4.28
CA VAL A 71 5.27 -5.26 4.23
C VAL A 71 5.24 -6.75 4.59
N LEU A 72 6.12 -7.56 3.99
CA LEU A 72 6.12 -9.02 4.15
C LEU A 72 6.48 -9.48 5.57
N TYR A 73 7.32 -8.72 6.28
CA TYR A 73 7.75 -9.03 7.64
C TYR A 73 7.18 -8.06 8.68
N THR A 74 6.26 -7.18 8.29
CA THR A 74 5.63 -6.18 9.17
C THR A 74 6.68 -5.35 9.93
N ILE A 75 7.73 -4.92 9.23
CA ILE A 75 8.81 -4.12 9.82
C ILE A 75 8.29 -2.71 10.03
N ARG A 76 8.01 -2.38 11.30
CA ARG A 76 7.33 -1.15 11.71
C ARG A 76 8.08 0.17 11.46
N SER A 77 9.36 0.14 11.11
CA SER A 77 10.13 1.36 10.85
C SER A 77 11.28 1.14 9.88
N GLU A 78 11.64 2.20 9.16
CA GLU A 78 12.79 2.19 8.24
C GLU A 78 14.12 2.07 8.97
N ARG A 79 14.22 2.64 10.18
CA ARG A 79 15.38 2.44 11.03
C ARG A 79 15.57 0.96 11.38
N LEU A 80 14.49 0.27 11.74
CA LEU A 80 14.53 -1.18 11.99
C LEU A 80 14.81 -1.97 10.72
N LEU A 81 14.28 -1.54 9.56
CA LEU A 81 14.59 -2.17 8.28
C LEU A 81 16.08 -2.10 7.96
N VAL A 82 16.69 -0.91 8.07
CA VAL A 82 18.12 -0.71 7.83
C VAL A 82 18.95 -1.52 8.81
N GLU A 83 18.55 -1.55 10.08
CA GLU A 83 19.19 -2.38 11.10
C GLU A 83 19.13 -3.87 10.75
N GLN A 84 17.96 -4.37 10.34
CA GLN A 84 17.80 -5.74 9.87
C GLN A 84 18.64 -6.03 8.63
N LEU A 85 18.70 -5.12 7.66
CA LEU A 85 19.56 -5.26 6.49
C LEU A 85 21.05 -5.30 6.86
N ASP A 86 21.47 -4.75 7.99
CA ASP A 86 22.87 -4.75 8.38
C ASP A 86 23.36 -6.16 8.76
N TYR A 87 22.54 -6.94 9.48
CA TYR A 87 22.93 -8.28 9.96
C TYR A 87 22.19 -9.46 9.32
N ASN A 88 21.05 -9.24 8.66
CA ASN A 88 20.22 -10.32 8.13
C ASN A 88 20.61 -10.63 6.67
N LEU A 89 21.37 -11.72 6.48
CA LEU A 89 21.83 -12.18 5.16
C LEU A 89 20.68 -12.50 4.20
N LEU A 90 19.55 -13.00 4.69
CA LEU A 90 18.37 -13.27 3.88
C LEU A 90 17.78 -11.97 3.32
N PHE A 91 17.73 -10.92 4.12
CA PHE A 91 17.19 -9.63 3.70
C PHE A 91 18.15 -8.93 2.73
N ARG A 92 19.46 -8.94 3.01
CA ARG A 92 20.47 -8.45 2.06
C ARG A 92 20.36 -9.15 0.71
N TRP A 93 20.29 -10.48 0.74
CA TRP A 93 20.13 -11.27 -0.47
C TRP A 93 18.87 -10.89 -1.23
N PHE A 94 17.72 -10.81 -0.55
CA PHE A 94 16.45 -10.48 -1.21
C PHE A 94 16.52 -9.10 -1.87
N VAL A 95 17.11 -8.11 -1.20
CA VAL A 95 17.28 -6.75 -1.73
C VAL A 95 18.26 -6.69 -2.90
N GLY A 96 19.24 -7.59 -2.94
CA GLY A 96 20.35 -7.56 -3.91
C GLY A 96 21.63 -6.92 -3.36
N LEU A 97 21.75 -6.79 -2.04
CA LEU A 97 22.95 -6.28 -1.37
C LEU A 97 24.01 -7.39 -1.21
N SER A 98 25.27 -7.01 -1.39
CA SER A 98 26.42 -7.86 -1.01
C SER A 98 26.50 -8.03 0.51
N ALA A 99 27.28 -8.99 1.01
CA ALA A 99 27.36 -9.30 2.45
C ALA A 99 28.18 -8.27 3.27
N ASP A 100 29.20 -7.66 2.66
CA ASP A 100 30.20 -6.87 3.40
C ASP A 100 29.92 -5.35 3.46
N PRO A 101 29.50 -4.67 2.37
CA PRO A 101 29.35 -3.22 2.40
C PRO A 101 28.32 -2.80 3.46
N ARG A 102 28.54 -1.66 4.12
CA ARG A 102 27.52 -1.07 5.00
C ARG A 102 26.26 -0.74 4.20
N VAL A 103 25.12 -0.95 4.83
CA VAL A 103 23.82 -0.53 4.31
C VAL A 103 23.71 1.00 4.39
N TRP A 104 22.78 1.57 3.62
CA TRP A 104 22.43 2.99 3.67
C TRP A 104 22.01 3.42 5.07
N ASP A 105 22.21 4.69 5.40
CA ASP A 105 21.58 5.27 6.59
C ASP A 105 20.05 5.36 6.40
N HIS A 106 19.29 5.22 7.50
CA HIS A 106 17.84 5.26 7.45
C HIS A 106 17.29 6.57 6.88
N SER A 107 17.94 7.72 7.15
CA SER A 107 17.50 9.02 6.63
C SER A 107 17.66 9.10 5.11
N THR A 108 18.75 8.52 4.59
CA THR A 108 19.01 8.44 3.14
C THR A 108 18.01 7.51 2.47
N PHE A 109 17.66 6.39 3.12
CA PHE A 109 16.62 5.49 2.64
C PHE A 109 15.27 6.20 2.53
N SER A 110 14.82 6.87 3.61
CA SER A 110 13.54 7.60 3.63
C SER A 110 13.48 8.65 2.52
N GLN A 111 14.52 9.48 2.40
CA GLN A 111 14.55 10.56 1.40
C GLN A 111 14.53 10.02 -0.03
N ASN A 112 15.28 8.95 -0.31
CA ASN A 112 15.29 8.33 -1.63
C ASN A 112 13.97 7.63 -1.94
N ARG A 113 13.36 6.96 -0.96
CA ARG A 113 12.04 6.35 -1.10
C ARG A 113 10.99 7.42 -1.43
N ASP A 114 10.93 8.50 -0.67
CA ASP A 114 9.93 9.57 -0.90
C ASP A 114 10.12 10.25 -2.26
N ARG A 115 11.36 10.37 -2.72
CA ARG A 115 11.68 10.93 -4.03
C ARG A 115 11.34 10.00 -5.20
N LEU A 116 11.60 8.71 -5.06
CA LEU A 116 11.60 7.75 -6.18
C LEU A 116 10.35 6.88 -6.22
N PHE A 117 9.73 6.63 -5.07
CA PHE A 117 8.53 5.82 -4.97
C PHE A 117 7.29 6.71 -5.02
N THR A 118 7.17 7.43 -6.14
CA THR A 118 6.01 8.26 -6.44
C THR A 118 4.77 7.40 -6.72
N GLU A 119 3.59 8.03 -6.74
CA GLU A 119 2.34 7.36 -7.08
C GLU A 119 2.45 6.63 -8.44
N ASP A 120 3.02 7.27 -9.45
CA ASP A 120 3.16 6.70 -10.79
C ASP A 120 4.01 5.42 -10.78
N VAL A 121 5.11 5.41 -10.01
CA VAL A 121 5.98 4.23 -9.90
C VAL A 121 5.28 3.11 -9.14
N ALA A 122 4.58 3.43 -8.05
CA ALA A 122 3.80 2.46 -7.29
C ALA A 122 2.67 1.86 -8.12
N ARG A 123 1.95 2.70 -8.88
CA ARG A 123 0.88 2.29 -9.79
C ARG A 123 1.41 1.43 -10.92
N ALA A 124 2.53 1.83 -11.54
CA ALA A 124 3.19 1.04 -12.57
C ALA A 124 3.62 -0.34 -12.03
N PHE A 125 4.26 -0.39 -10.86
CA PHE A 125 4.65 -1.64 -10.22
C PHE A 125 3.44 -2.55 -9.97
N PHE A 126 2.36 -2.02 -9.40
CA PHE A 126 1.13 -2.75 -9.14
C PHE A 126 0.52 -3.32 -10.44
N ILE A 127 0.42 -2.51 -11.50
CA ILE A 127 -0.09 -2.96 -12.81
C ILE A 127 0.75 -4.11 -13.37
N ARG A 128 2.08 -4.05 -13.23
CA ARG A 128 2.98 -5.13 -13.69
C ARG A 128 2.82 -6.41 -12.87
N VAL A 129 2.69 -6.31 -11.55
CA VAL A 129 2.38 -7.45 -10.68
C VAL A 129 1.04 -8.10 -11.09
N ARG A 130 0.01 -7.29 -11.32
CA ARG A 130 -1.29 -7.77 -11.80
C ARG A 130 -1.16 -8.45 -13.17
N SER A 131 -0.39 -7.88 -14.10
CA SER A 131 -0.17 -8.46 -15.43
C SER A 131 0.45 -9.86 -15.34
N LEU A 132 1.33 -10.10 -14.37
CA LEU A 132 1.86 -11.45 -14.12
C LEU A 132 0.78 -12.42 -13.63
N ALA A 133 -0.12 -11.95 -12.76
CA ALA A 133 -1.25 -12.77 -12.31
C ALA A 133 -2.22 -13.09 -13.46
N GLU A 134 -2.50 -12.13 -14.33
CA GLU A 134 -3.30 -12.33 -15.56
C GLU A 134 -2.64 -13.35 -16.50
N TRP A 135 -1.34 -13.20 -16.75
CA TRP A 135 -0.58 -14.13 -17.60
C TRP A 135 -0.55 -15.55 -17.01
N GLY A 136 -0.44 -15.65 -15.68
CA GLY A 136 -0.56 -16.90 -14.94
C GLY A 136 -1.97 -17.47 -14.87
N LYS A 137 -2.97 -16.82 -15.50
CA LYS A 137 -4.40 -17.16 -15.43
C LYS A 137 -4.89 -17.26 -13.98
N LEU A 138 -4.40 -16.37 -13.12
CA LEU A 138 -4.79 -16.25 -11.71
C LEU A 138 -5.91 -15.22 -11.49
N THR A 139 -6.17 -14.30 -12.41
CA THR A 139 -7.32 -13.37 -12.32
C THR A 139 -8.48 -13.77 -13.25
N SER A 140 -9.70 -13.39 -12.88
CA SER A 140 -10.92 -13.54 -13.68
C SER A 140 -11.56 -12.17 -13.89
N ASP A 141 -12.14 -11.96 -15.07
CA ASP A 141 -12.83 -10.73 -15.43
C ASP A 141 -14.36 -10.82 -15.21
N GLU A 142 -14.85 -11.91 -14.63
CA GLU A 142 -16.29 -12.20 -14.53
C GLU A 142 -16.94 -11.66 -13.26
N HIS A 143 -16.30 -11.85 -12.10
CA HIS A 143 -16.91 -11.57 -10.81
C HIS A 143 -15.96 -10.75 -9.95
N PHE A 144 -16.42 -9.56 -9.56
CA PHE A 144 -15.67 -8.63 -8.73
C PHE A 144 -16.39 -8.37 -7.40
N SER A 145 -15.63 -7.84 -6.44
CA SER A 145 -16.15 -7.21 -5.23
C SER A 145 -15.51 -5.85 -5.05
N VAL A 146 -16.30 -4.84 -4.66
CA VAL A 146 -15.78 -3.52 -4.31
C VAL A 146 -16.07 -3.22 -2.84
N ASP A 147 -15.08 -2.69 -2.14
CA ASP A 147 -15.19 -2.31 -0.75
C ASP A 147 -14.41 -1.01 -0.46
N GLY A 148 -14.99 -0.20 0.43
CA GLY A 148 -14.44 1.07 0.90
C GLY A 148 -13.93 0.91 2.33
N THR A 149 -12.68 1.31 2.58
CA THR A 149 -12.10 1.28 3.93
C THR A 149 -11.39 2.58 4.28
N LEU A 150 -11.60 3.03 5.52
CA LEU A 150 -10.88 4.18 6.05
C LEU A 150 -9.44 3.80 6.39
N ILE A 151 -8.49 4.52 5.78
CA ILE A 151 -7.06 4.44 6.08
C ILE A 151 -6.65 5.67 6.91
N ASP A 152 -5.86 5.44 7.96
CA ASP A 152 -5.42 6.53 8.84
C ASP A 152 -4.49 7.48 8.06
N ALA A 153 -4.77 8.77 8.15
CA ALA A 153 -3.88 9.79 7.60
C ALA A 153 -2.66 9.92 8.50
N TRP A 154 -1.53 10.34 7.92
CA TRP A 154 -0.33 10.67 8.69
C TRP A 154 -0.45 12.07 9.32
N ALA A 155 -1.55 12.31 10.03
CA ALA A 155 -1.91 13.58 10.62
C ALA A 155 -2.41 13.39 12.06
N SER A 156 -1.91 14.24 12.95
CA SER A 156 -2.38 14.27 14.33
C SER A 156 -3.63 15.14 14.48
N HIS A 157 -4.51 14.83 15.43
CA HIS A 157 -5.59 15.73 15.86
C HIS A 157 -5.07 17.13 16.25
N LYS A 158 -3.81 17.26 16.69
CA LYS A 158 -3.18 18.55 16.96
C LYS A 158 -2.98 19.41 15.71
N SER A 159 -2.77 18.77 14.55
CA SER A 159 -2.60 19.47 13.28
C SER A 159 -3.92 19.98 12.67
N PHE A 160 -5.06 19.50 13.16
CA PHE A 160 -6.40 19.79 12.64
C PHE A 160 -6.94 21.10 13.20
N VAL A 161 -6.53 22.23 12.65
CA VAL A 161 -6.84 23.58 13.17
C VAL A 161 -7.97 24.23 12.40
N HIS A 162 -8.51 25.35 12.90
CA HIS A 162 -9.49 26.15 12.18
C HIS A 162 -8.86 26.71 10.89
N LYS A 163 -9.61 26.75 9.79
CA LYS A 163 -9.08 27.21 8.49
C LYS A 163 -8.60 28.67 8.50
N ASP A 164 -9.20 29.48 9.36
CA ASP A 164 -8.85 30.90 9.52
C ASP A 164 -7.71 31.15 10.53
N ASP A 165 -7.19 30.09 11.16
CA ASP A 165 -6.12 30.21 12.15
C ASP A 165 -4.74 30.15 11.47
N ASP A 166 -4.21 31.33 11.15
CA ASP A 166 -2.92 31.50 10.48
C ASP A 166 -1.71 31.41 11.45
N THR A 167 -1.97 31.06 12.72
CA THR A 167 -0.94 31.02 13.75
C THR A 167 0.02 29.86 13.51
N SER A 168 1.22 30.11 12.99
CA SER A 168 2.24 29.06 12.82
C SER A 168 2.61 28.42 14.16
N PRO A 169 2.71 27.07 14.26
CA PRO A 169 3.03 26.43 15.52
C PRO A 169 4.45 26.88 15.94
N PRO A 170 4.68 27.18 17.22
CA PRO A 170 6.02 27.53 17.67
C PRO A 170 6.99 26.37 17.40
N ALA A 171 8.18 26.70 16.87
CA ALA A 171 9.21 25.70 16.58
C ALA A 171 9.68 25.01 17.88
N GLY A 172 9.68 23.66 17.90
CA GLY A 172 10.35 22.86 18.92
C GLY A 172 9.50 22.31 20.06
N ARG A 173 8.20 22.63 20.16
CA ARG A 173 7.30 21.99 21.14
C ARG A 173 5.89 21.82 20.59
N ASN A 174 5.36 20.60 20.72
CA ASN A 174 3.99 20.31 20.35
C ASN A 174 3.05 21.10 21.29
N PRO A 175 2.21 22.03 20.81
CA PRO A 175 1.40 22.86 21.69
C PRO A 175 0.47 22.00 22.56
N ASP A 176 0.27 22.46 23.79
CA ASP A 176 -0.76 21.95 24.68
C ASP A 176 -2.09 22.57 24.22
N VAL A 177 -2.76 21.86 23.33
CA VAL A 177 -4.08 22.26 22.82
C VAL A 177 -5.12 21.49 23.62
N ASP A 178 -5.98 22.19 24.36
CA ASP A 178 -7.14 21.59 25.01
C ASP A 178 -8.26 21.44 23.97
N PHE A 179 -8.73 20.20 23.81
CA PHE A 179 -9.75 19.84 22.82
C PHE A 179 -11.15 19.69 23.43
N ARG A 180 -11.30 20.00 24.73
CA ARG A 180 -12.56 19.80 25.46
C ARG A 180 -13.54 20.94 25.19
N GLY A 181 -14.68 20.62 24.57
CA GLY A 181 -15.83 21.52 24.43
C GLY A 181 -16.02 22.14 23.03
N GLU A 182 -15.01 22.08 22.16
CA GLU A 182 -15.11 22.62 20.81
C GLU A 182 -15.54 21.57 19.78
N LYS A 183 -16.58 21.88 19.00
CA LYS A 183 -17.08 20.99 17.94
C LYS A 183 -16.24 21.17 16.68
N ARG A 184 -15.30 20.25 16.46
CA ARG A 184 -14.45 20.22 15.25
C ARG A 184 -15.18 19.54 14.10
N SER A 185 -15.09 20.10 12.90
CA SER A 185 -15.74 19.58 11.70
C SER A 185 -14.89 19.82 10.46
N ASN A 186 -15.08 19.00 9.41
CA ASN A 186 -14.37 19.17 8.14
C ASN A 186 -14.72 20.48 7.40
N GLN A 187 -15.82 21.15 7.78
CA GLN A 187 -16.19 22.45 7.23
C GLN A 187 -15.29 23.56 7.78
N THR A 188 -15.13 23.58 9.10
CA THR A 188 -14.44 24.65 9.84
C THR A 188 -12.95 24.39 10.06
N HIS A 189 -12.52 23.13 10.04
CA HIS A 189 -11.15 22.72 10.36
C HIS A 189 -10.49 21.94 9.21
N GLN A 190 -9.16 21.99 9.18
CA GLN A 190 -8.31 21.28 8.23
C GLN A 190 -6.97 20.92 8.88
N SER A 191 -6.36 19.79 8.47
CA SER A 191 -5.02 19.46 8.95
C SER A 191 -3.97 20.27 8.20
N ARG A 192 -3.02 20.84 8.94
CA ARG A 192 -1.87 21.56 8.37
C ARG A 192 -0.80 20.65 7.77
N THR A 193 -0.72 19.42 8.26
CA THR A 193 0.27 18.44 7.79
C THR A 193 -0.26 17.62 6.63
N ASP A 194 -1.59 17.42 6.56
CA ASP A 194 -2.27 16.72 5.48
C ASP A 194 -3.63 17.40 5.19
N PRO A 195 -3.66 18.39 4.28
CA PRO A 195 -4.88 19.18 4.00
C PRO A 195 -6.06 18.38 3.45
N GLU A 196 -5.79 17.21 2.85
CA GLU A 196 -6.79 16.32 2.24
C GLU A 196 -7.40 15.36 3.28
N ALA A 197 -6.71 15.13 4.39
CA ALA A 197 -7.22 14.29 5.47
C ALA A 197 -8.54 14.84 6.04
N ARG A 198 -9.53 13.95 6.17
CA ARG A 198 -10.85 14.27 6.69
C ARG A 198 -11.10 13.58 8.03
N LEU A 199 -11.75 14.30 8.94
CA LEU A 199 -12.23 13.77 10.21
C LEU A 199 -13.42 12.84 9.94
N ALA A 200 -13.27 11.56 10.21
CA ALA A 200 -14.35 10.58 10.07
C ALA A 200 -14.38 9.56 11.21
N ARG A 201 -15.48 8.81 11.30
CA ARG A 201 -15.70 7.71 12.23
C ARG A 201 -16.13 6.50 11.43
N LYS A 202 -15.66 5.31 11.82
CA LYS A 202 -16.03 4.06 11.15
C LYS A 202 -17.47 3.65 11.49
N SER A 203 -17.86 3.80 12.76
CA SER A 203 -19.23 3.52 13.21
C SER A 203 -19.71 4.50 14.27
N ALA A 204 -21.01 4.45 14.58
CA ALA A 204 -21.62 5.26 15.64
C ALA A 204 -21.07 4.82 17.00
N GLY A 205 -20.20 5.65 17.59
CA GLY A 205 -19.54 5.37 18.88
C GLY A 205 -18.02 5.27 18.77
N ASP A 206 -17.48 5.11 17.56
CA ASP A 206 -16.03 5.10 17.37
C ASP A 206 -15.41 6.48 17.56
N ALA A 207 -14.16 6.48 18.00
CA ALA A 207 -13.35 7.69 18.04
C ALA A 207 -13.18 8.25 16.63
N SER A 208 -13.32 9.58 16.50
CA SER A 208 -13.01 10.26 15.25
C SER A 208 -11.51 10.23 15.00
N ARG A 209 -11.14 9.98 13.75
CA ARG A 209 -9.78 9.95 13.25
C ARG A 209 -9.67 10.76 11.98
N LEU A 210 -8.46 11.27 11.72
CA LEU A 210 -8.13 11.86 10.42
C LEU A 210 -7.76 10.71 9.49
N CYS A 211 -8.44 10.64 8.36
CA CYS A 211 -8.34 9.50 7.46
C CYS A 211 -8.64 9.89 6.02
N HIS A 212 -8.19 9.03 5.13
CA HIS A 212 -8.60 8.95 3.73
C HIS A 212 -9.50 7.74 3.54
N MET A 213 -10.21 7.68 2.42
CA MET A 213 -10.99 6.52 2.02
C MET A 213 -10.23 5.78 0.91
N ALA A 214 -9.89 4.52 1.15
CA ALA A 214 -9.37 3.62 0.12
C ALA A 214 -10.51 2.78 -0.45
N HIS A 215 -10.59 2.68 -1.77
CA HIS A 215 -11.54 1.88 -2.50
C HIS A 215 -10.80 0.75 -3.19
N ILE A 216 -11.21 -0.50 -2.92
CA ILE A 216 -10.48 -1.69 -3.35
C ILE A 216 -11.41 -2.51 -4.24
N LEU A 217 -10.97 -2.78 -5.47
CA LEU A 217 -11.62 -3.72 -6.37
C LEU A 217 -10.87 -5.05 -6.33
N THR A 218 -11.58 -6.14 -6.02
CA THR A 218 -11.04 -7.49 -5.87
C THR A 218 -11.72 -8.43 -6.85
N GLU A 219 -10.99 -9.35 -7.52
CA GLU A 219 -11.66 -10.43 -8.27
C GLU A 219 -12.01 -11.60 -7.36
N ASN A 220 -13.17 -12.22 -7.58
CA ASN A 220 -13.73 -13.18 -6.64
C ASN A 220 -13.14 -14.59 -6.78
N ARG A 221 -12.44 -14.90 -7.89
CA ARG A 221 -11.95 -16.27 -8.13
C ARG A 221 -10.82 -16.64 -7.17
N ASN A 222 -9.83 -15.77 -7.02
CA ASN A 222 -8.67 -16.00 -6.17
C ASN A 222 -8.49 -14.92 -5.09
N GLY A 223 -9.35 -13.89 -5.07
CA GLY A 223 -9.34 -12.85 -4.05
C GLY A 223 -8.17 -11.87 -4.20
N LEU A 224 -7.64 -11.67 -5.41
CA LEU A 224 -6.57 -10.72 -5.67
C LEU A 224 -7.15 -9.31 -5.83
N VAL A 225 -6.34 -8.32 -5.47
CA VAL A 225 -6.69 -6.92 -5.70
C VAL A 225 -6.36 -6.57 -7.14
N VAL A 226 -7.35 -6.04 -7.86
CA VAL A 226 -7.28 -5.74 -9.30
C VAL A 226 -6.99 -4.26 -9.54
N ASP A 227 -7.55 -3.38 -8.71
CA ASP A 227 -7.30 -1.94 -8.74
C ASP A 227 -7.64 -1.31 -7.38
N VAL A 228 -7.02 -0.16 -7.11
CA VAL A 228 -7.20 0.62 -5.89
C VAL A 228 -7.26 2.09 -6.25
N SER A 229 -8.16 2.83 -5.61
CA SER A 229 -8.12 4.30 -5.57
C SER A 229 -8.21 4.81 -4.14
N VAL A 230 -7.74 6.03 -3.93
CA VAL A 230 -7.83 6.73 -2.65
C VAL A 230 -8.53 8.06 -2.91
N SER A 231 -9.45 8.43 -2.03
CA SER A 231 -10.15 9.69 -2.07
C SER A 231 -10.26 10.30 -0.68
N GLU A 232 -10.60 11.59 -0.62
CA GLU A 232 -11.07 12.18 0.62
C GLU A 232 -12.31 11.45 1.13
N VAL A 233 -12.49 11.42 2.46
CA VAL A 233 -13.70 10.89 3.07
C VAL A 233 -14.84 11.88 2.87
N ASN A 234 -15.77 11.53 1.99
CA ASN A 234 -17.03 12.22 1.84
C ASN A 234 -18.14 11.21 1.47
N GLY A 235 -19.40 11.53 1.77
CA GLY A 235 -20.52 10.59 1.64
C GLY A 235 -20.90 10.19 0.21
N HIS A 236 -20.22 10.71 -0.82
CA HIS A 236 -20.54 10.46 -2.24
C HIS A 236 -19.38 9.87 -3.05
N ALA A 237 -18.13 10.11 -2.63
CA ALA A 237 -16.94 9.66 -3.33
C ALA A 237 -16.86 8.14 -3.41
N GLU A 238 -17.37 7.43 -2.41
CA GLU A 238 -17.35 5.97 -2.38
C GLU A 238 -18.05 5.32 -3.58
N ASN A 239 -19.24 5.82 -3.93
CA ASN A 239 -19.95 5.31 -5.11
C ASN A 239 -19.25 5.72 -6.43
N ILE A 240 -18.76 6.95 -6.51
CA ILE A 240 -18.11 7.48 -7.73
C ILE A 240 -16.82 6.72 -8.00
N GLU A 241 -15.98 6.55 -6.98
CA GLU A 241 -14.70 5.86 -7.10
C GLU A 241 -14.89 4.36 -7.38
N ALA A 242 -15.87 3.72 -6.76
CA ALA A 242 -16.23 2.35 -7.08
C ALA A 242 -16.67 2.19 -8.55
N LEU A 243 -17.46 3.13 -9.09
CA LEU A 243 -17.80 3.13 -10.52
C LEU A 243 -16.58 3.37 -11.41
N ASN A 244 -15.67 4.27 -11.03
CA ASN A 244 -14.43 4.51 -11.76
C ASN A 244 -13.54 3.25 -11.80
N LEU A 245 -13.43 2.54 -10.67
CA LEU A 245 -12.72 1.26 -10.59
C LEU A 245 -13.35 0.22 -11.52
N LEU A 246 -14.68 0.09 -11.51
CA LEU A 246 -15.37 -0.83 -12.42
C LEU A 246 -15.18 -0.43 -13.89
N LEU A 247 -15.26 0.85 -14.22
CA LEU A 247 -15.10 1.35 -15.59
C LEU A 247 -13.72 1.03 -16.17
N ARG A 248 -12.67 1.05 -15.35
CA ARG A 248 -11.31 0.72 -15.78
C ARG A 248 -11.06 -0.78 -15.96
N ASN A 249 -11.83 -1.64 -15.30
CA ASN A 249 -11.45 -3.05 -15.10
C ASN A 249 -12.51 -4.08 -15.51
N ALA A 250 -13.79 -3.77 -15.34
CA ALA A 250 -14.89 -4.66 -15.64
C ALA A 250 -15.18 -4.70 -17.15
N LYS A 251 -15.64 -5.85 -17.63
CA LYS A 251 -16.01 -6.10 -19.03
C LYS A 251 -17.50 -6.36 -19.15
N LYS A 252 -17.96 -6.49 -20.39
CA LYS A 252 -19.29 -6.97 -20.69
C LYS A 252 -19.51 -8.37 -20.14
N GLY A 253 -20.55 -8.52 -19.33
CA GLY A 253 -20.95 -9.72 -18.62
C GLY A 253 -20.47 -9.77 -17.17
N SER A 254 -19.59 -8.85 -16.74
CA SER A 254 -19.07 -8.88 -15.37
C SER A 254 -20.17 -8.57 -14.35
N THR A 255 -20.05 -9.15 -13.16
CA THR A 255 -20.89 -8.86 -11.99
C THR A 255 -20.04 -8.24 -10.88
N VAL A 256 -20.59 -7.36 -10.06
CA VAL A 256 -19.91 -6.87 -8.84
C VAL A 256 -20.76 -7.10 -7.60
N GLY A 257 -20.13 -7.61 -6.54
CA GLY A 257 -20.66 -7.59 -5.18
C GLY A 257 -20.19 -6.33 -4.44
N ALA A 258 -21.06 -5.72 -3.65
CA ALA A 258 -20.73 -4.54 -2.87
C ALA A 258 -21.52 -4.57 -1.55
N ASP A 259 -21.04 -3.85 -0.52
CA ASP A 259 -21.77 -3.75 0.74
C ASP A 259 -23.06 -2.91 0.59
N LYS A 260 -23.95 -2.98 1.59
CA LYS A 260 -25.24 -2.28 1.61
C LYS A 260 -25.12 -0.77 1.39
N GLY A 261 -24.00 -0.16 1.80
CA GLY A 261 -23.75 1.27 1.56
C GLY A 261 -23.76 1.66 0.07
N TYR A 262 -23.48 0.71 -0.81
CA TYR A 262 -23.50 0.90 -2.27
C TYR A 262 -24.88 0.69 -2.90
N ASP A 263 -25.88 0.24 -2.14
CA ASP A 263 -27.26 0.05 -2.63
C ASP A 263 -27.99 1.41 -2.76
N THR A 264 -27.49 2.22 -3.70
CA THR A 264 -28.05 3.52 -4.05
C THR A 264 -28.47 3.52 -5.52
N PRO A 265 -29.57 4.21 -5.89
CA PRO A 265 -29.99 4.30 -7.29
C PRO A 265 -28.89 4.84 -8.20
N ALA A 266 -28.04 5.75 -7.70
CA ALA A 266 -26.92 6.30 -8.47
C ALA A 266 -25.87 5.23 -8.82
N PHE A 267 -25.51 4.37 -7.87
CA PHE A 267 -24.54 3.30 -8.09
C PHE A 267 -25.11 2.17 -8.96
N VAL A 268 -26.34 1.74 -8.69
CA VAL A 268 -27.03 0.70 -9.47
C VAL A 268 -27.28 1.15 -10.91
N ASN A 269 -27.78 2.37 -11.11
CA ASN A 269 -28.01 2.91 -12.45
C ASN A 269 -26.69 3.22 -13.16
N GLY A 270 -25.69 3.77 -12.45
CA GLY A 270 -24.37 4.00 -13.01
C GLY A 270 -23.79 2.71 -13.57
N SER A 271 -23.68 1.69 -12.72
CA SER A 271 -23.10 0.40 -13.07
C SER A 271 -23.83 -0.37 -14.20
N THR A 272 -25.10 -0.07 -14.45
CA THR A 272 -25.90 -0.65 -15.55
C THR A 272 -25.95 0.21 -16.81
N ALA A 273 -25.77 1.52 -16.71
CA ALA A 273 -25.82 2.47 -17.83
C ALA A 273 -24.51 2.56 -18.63
N TYR A 274 -23.42 1.94 -18.17
CA TYR A 274 -22.13 2.03 -18.87
C TYR A 274 -22.07 1.19 -20.16
N PRO A 275 -21.49 1.73 -21.25
CA PRO A 275 -21.44 1.08 -22.55
C PRO A 275 -20.45 -0.10 -22.53
N GLY A 276 -20.99 -1.29 -22.25
CA GLY A 276 -20.22 -2.53 -22.16
C GLY A 276 -20.84 -3.53 -21.18
N GLN A 277 -22.17 -3.59 -21.09
CA GLN A 277 -23.05 -4.39 -20.17
C GLN A 277 -22.37 -5.37 -19.20
N SER A 278 -21.88 -4.89 -18.06
CA SER A 278 -21.82 -5.67 -16.82
C SER A 278 -23.24 -5.83 -16.27
N HIS A 279 -23.75 -7.05 -16.14
CA HIS A 279 -24.99 -7.28 -15.40
C HIS A 279 -24.66 -7.21 -13.91
N LEU A 280 -24.94 -6.06 -13.29
CA LEU A 280 -24.76 -5.95 -11.86
C LEU A 280 -25.85 -6.73 -11.12
N ILE A 281 -25.44 -7.77 -10.40
CA ILE A 281 -26.23 -8.32 -9.30
C ILE A 281 -25.60 -7.76 -8.03
N VAL A 282 -26.16 -6.65 -7.51
CA VAL A 282 -25.82 -6.19 -6.16
C VAL A 282 -26.36 -7.23 -5.19
N ILE A 283 -25.52 -8.16 -4.77
CA ILE A 283 -25.86 -9.06 -3.65
C ILE A 283 -25.62 -8.27 -2.38
N SER A 284 -26.64 -7.52 -1.97
CA SER A 284 -26.77 -7.04 -0.59
C SER A 284 -26.69 -8.25 0.34
N LYS A 285 -25.79 -8.25 1.33
CA LYS A 285 -25.85 -9.18 2.46
C LYS A 285 -27.13 -8.89 3.25
N GLN A 286 -28.28 -9.31 2.74
CA GLN A 286 -29.45 -9.53 3.58
C GLN A 286 -29.10 -10.68 4.50
N THR A 287 -29.04 -10.38 5.80
CA THR A 287 -29.15 -11.39 6.84
C THR A 287 -30.30 -12.32 6.46
N CYS A 288 -29.98 -13.58 6.14
CA CYS A 288 -30.96 -14.64 6.03
C CYS A 288 -31.78 -14.65 7.32
N GLN A 289 -32.99 -14.11 7.28
CA GLN A 289 -33.96 -14.44 8.32
C GLN A 289 -34.38 -15.89 8.08
N PRO A 290 -34.27 -16.78 9.08
CA PRO A 290 -34.76 -18.13 8.93
C PRO A 290 -36.26 -18.05 8.66
N THR A 291 -36.66 -18.63 7.54
CA THR A 291 -38.05 -18.84 7.18
C THR A 291 -38.69 -19.62 8.32
N GLN A 292 -39.58 -18.96 9.08
CA GLN A 292 -40.44 -19.66 10.02
C GLN A 292 -41.42 -20.50 9.17
N THR A 293 -41.17 -21.80 9.14
CA THR A 293 -42.19 -22.83 8.87
C THR A 293 -42.86 -23.21 10.17
#